data_AF-A0A4R5EUD9-F1
#
_entry.id   AF-A0A4R5EUD9-F1
#
_cell.length_a   1.000
_cell.length_b   1.000
_cell.length_c   1.000
_cell.angle_alpha   90.00
_cell.angle_beta   90.00
_cell.angle_gamma   90.00
#
_symmetry.space_group_name_H-M   'P 1'
#
loop_
_entity.id
_entity.type
_entity.pdbx_description
1 polymer ?
#
loop_
_entity_poly.entity_id
_entity_poly.type
_entity_poly.pdbx_seq_one_letter_code
_entity_poly.pdbx_strand_id
1 'polypeptide(L)'
;PTSHTVLPDSLGGIIHISVRGSFLDADHPATGSILHACSQHWRNRALLRDVAARQSRTTHGAAEAVDACVAFAEALSDAIEGAKRSEVLRDRIEPLAGAIGPIMAGSWRGMHRRDVRSSGYVAHSLEASLWSVGRAGDFKEAVLLAANLGDDADTTAAITGQLAGALYGASGIPDTWQTKVAWSSRIRTMVDGLMT
;
A
#
# COMPACT_ATOMS: atom_id res chain seq x y z
N PRO A 1 -20.69 -3.11 29.51
CA PRO A 1 -21.08 -2.90 28.10
C PRO A 1 -19.87 -2.40 27.30
N THR A 2 -19.04 -3.34 26.87
CA THR A 2 -17.87 -3.08 26.02
C THR A 2 -18.37 -2.64 24.65
N SER A 3 -18.13 -1.38 24.29
CA SER A 3 -18.41 -0.91 22.94
C SER A 3 -17.52 -1.68 21.98
N HIS A 4 -18.10 -2.60 21.21
CA HIS A 4 -17.46 -3.11 20.02
C HIS A 4 -17.29 -1.93 19.07
N THR A 5 -16.08 -1.39 19.00
CA THR A 5 -15.71 -0.39 18.00
C THR A 5 -15.85 -1.07 16.65
N VAL A 6 -16.95 -0.80 15.94
CA VAL A 6 -17.13 -1.28 14.56
C VAL A 6 -15.94 -0.77 13.75
N LEU A 7 -15.21 -1.70 13.13
CA LEU A 7 -14.03 -1.39 12.32
C LEU A 7 -14.38 -0.34 11.26
N PRO A 8 -13.51 0.66 11.00
CA PRO A 8 -13.53 1.37 9.74
C PRO A 8 -13.28 0.35 8.62
N ASP A 9 -14.20 0.25 7.66
CA ASP A 9 -14.12 -0.69 6.54
C ASP A 9 -12.77 -0.59 5.80
N SER A 10 -12.20 0.62 5.74
CA SER A 10 -10.85 0.95 5.24
C SER A 10 -9.73 0.10 5.84
N LEU A 11 -9.74 -0.15 7.15
CA LEU A 11 -8.72 -0.99 7.77
C LEU A 11 -8.84 -2.44 7.31
N GLY A 12 -10.06 -2.98 7.18
CA GLY A 12 -10.29 -4.34 6.70
C GLY A 12 -9.81 -4.57 5.26
N GLY A 13 -9.86 -3.55 4.39
CA GLY A 13 -9.49 -3.68 2.98
C GLY A 13 -7.99 -3.81 2.74
N ILE A 14 -7.16 -3.13 3.54
CA ILE A 14 -5.67 -3.20 3.49
C ILE A 14 -5.18 -4.64 3.68
N ILE A 15 -5.94 -5.39 4.45
CA ILE A 15 -5.50 -6.59 5.15
C ILE A 15 -5.75 -7.85 4.33
N HIS A 16 -6.77 -7.80 3.47
CA HIS A 16 -7.13 -8.90 2.58
C HIS A 16 -6.13 -9.13 1.43
N ILE A 17 -5.24 -8.17 1.15
CA ILE A 17 -4.16 -8.30 0.17
C ILE A 17 -2.80 -8.26 0.88
N SER A 18 -2.44 -9.38 1.47
CA SER A 18 -1.04 -9.73 1.70
C SER A 18 -0.90 -11.22 1.41
N VAL A 19 -0.69 -11.56 0.14
CA VAL A 19 -0.57 -12.95 -0.31
C VAL A 19 0.78 -13.13 -1.01
N ARG A 20 1.70 -13.80 -0.30
CA ARG A 20 2.86 -14.58 -0.80
C ARG A 20 3.92 -13.89 -1.68
N GLY A 21 4.64 -12.88 -1.18
CA GLY A 21 5.78 -12.35 -1.97
C GLY A 21 7.01 -11.79 -1.24
N SER A 22 7.13 -11.86 0.10
CA SER A 22 8.13 -11.02 0.77
C SER A 22 8.95 -11.69 1.88
N PHE A 23 9.30 -12.96 1.70
CA PHE A 23 10.41 -13.55 2.43
C PHE A 23 11.42 -14.07 1.40
N LEU A 24 12.60 -13.43 1.33
CA LEU A 24 13.88 -13.95 0.80
C LEU A 24 14.51 -13.35 -0.49
N ASP A 25 14.16 -12.16 -0.97
CA ASP A 25 14.99 -11.48 -2.01
C ASP A 25 15.34 -10.04 -1.65
N ALA A 26 16.63 -9.70 -1.79
CA ALA A 26 17.24 -8.40 -1.45
C ALA A 26 16.91 -7.27 -2.43
N ASP A 27 16.16 -7.59 -3.49
CA ASP A 27 15.76 -6.70 -4.58
C ASP A 27 14.25 -6.43 -4.60
N HIS A 28 13.52 -6.72 -3.51
CA HIS A 28 12.06 -6.56 -3.45
C HIS A 28 11.65 -5.47 -2.44
N PRO A 29 10.80 -4.50 -2.81
CA PRO A 29 10.39 -3.45 -1.87
C PRO A 29 9.71 -4.07 -0.65
N ALA A 30 10.05 -3.54 0.53
CA ALA A 30 9.67 -4.05 1.84
C ALA A 30 8.16 -3.91 2.16
N THR A 31 7.27 -4.28 1.25
CA THR A 31 5.85 -3.97 1.34
C THR A 31 5.15 -4.69 2.49
N GLY A 32 5.64 -5.86 2.91
CA GLY A 32 5.14 -6.55 4.11
C GLY A 32 5.35 -5.77 5.42
N SER A 33 6.26 -4.78 5.45
CA SER A 33 6.60 -4.04 6.66
C SER A 33 5.62 -2.92 7.02
N ILE A 34 4.97 -2.32 6.01
CA ILE A 34 4.17 -1.10 6.17
C ILE A 34 2.86 -1.36 6.93
N LEU A 35 2.33 -2.58 6.80
CA LEU A 35 1.07 -2.99 7.44
C LEU A 35 1.11 -2.79 8.96
N HIS A 36 2.20 -3.16 9.62
CA HIS A 36 2.33 -3.07 11.08
C HIS A 36 2.47 -1.61 11.57
N ALA A 37 3.21 -0.78 10.86
CA ALA A 37 3.33 0.65 11.19
C ALA A 37 1.97 1.36 11.06
N CYS A 38 1.28 1.11 9.95
CA CYS A 38 0.01 1.76 9.65
C CYS A 38 -1.13 1.23 10.53
N SER A 39 -1.14 -0.05 10.89
CA SER A 39 -2.19 -0.63 11.74
C SER A 39 -2.07 -0.29 13.22
N GLN A 40 -1.02 0.38 13.68
CA GLN A 40 -0.82 0.72 15.09
C GLN A 40 -0.61 2.21 15.34
N HIS A 41 -0.07 2.92 14.35
CA HIS A 41 0.43 4.27 14.53
C HIS A 41 -0.12 5.28 13.53
N TRP A 42 -1.14 4.93 12.74
CA TRP A 42 -1.70 5.84 11.72
C TRP A 42 -1.98 7.23 12.30
N ARG A 43 -2.62 7.35 13.46
CA ARG A 43 -2.90 8.65 14.11
C ARG A 43 -1.68 9.44 14.59
N ASN A 44 -0.52 8.80 14.77
CA ASN A 44 0.73 9.44 15.18
C ASN A 44 1.71 9.45 14.00
N ARG A 45 1.61 10.47 13.14
CA ARG A 45 2.44 10.58 11.93
C ARG A 45 3.95 10.54 12.20
N ALA A 46 4.42 11.14 13.29
CA ALA A 46 5.84 11.09 13.63
C ALA A 46 6.31 9.66 13.93
N LEU A 47 5.55 8.91 14.73
CA LEU A 47 5.86 7.52 15.04
C LEU A 47 5.67 6.60 13.83
N LEU A 48 4.64 6.84 13.02
CA LEU A 48 4.40 6.12 11.76
C LEU A 48 5.62 6.21 10.83
N ARG A 49 6.12 7.44 10.59
CA ARG A 49 7.29 7.68 9.74
C ARG A 49 8.54 7.01 10.31
N ASP A 50 8.77 7.11 11.63
CA ASP A 50 9.91 6.47 12.30
C ASP A 50 9.86 4.93 12.17
N VAL A 51 8.71 4.32 12.47
CA VAL A 51 8.54 2.86 12.40
C VAL A 51 8.68 2.37 10.96
N ALA A 52 8.02 3.01 9.99
CA ALA A 52 8.16 2.65 8.57
C ALA A 52 9.62 2.71 8.09
N ALA A 53 10.35 3.77 8.49
CA ALA A 53 11.75 3.91 8.14
C ALA A 53 12.63 2.85 8.82
N ARG A 54 12.42 2.57 10.12
CA ARG A 54 13.16 1.53 10.85
C ARG A 54 12.90 0.14 10.28
N GLN A 55 11.67 -0.17 9.91
CA GLN A 55 11.34 -1.48 9.35
C GLN A 55 11.96 -1.67 7.96
N SER A 56 11.89 -0.66 7.08
CA SER A 56 12.55 -0.72 5.77
C SER A 56 14.06 -1.03 5.95
N ARG A 57 14.73 -0.30 6.85
CA ARG A 57 16.17 -0.48 7.14
C ARG A 57 16.57 -1.85 7.70
N THR A 58 15.63 -2.68 8.15
CA THR A 58 15.97 -4.05 8.61
C THR A 58 16.43 -4.95 7.48
N THR A 59 15.96 -4.71 6.26
CA THR A 59 16.26 -5.53 5.07
C THR A 59 16.76 -4.70 3.89
N HIS A 60 16.26 -3.45 3.75
CA HIS A 60 16.56 -2.55 2.65
C HIS A 60 16.93 -1.17 3.19
N GLY A 61 18.24 -0.90 3.33
CA GLY A 61 18.75 0.35 3.90
C GLY A 61 18.91 1.52 2.91
N ALA A 62 18.65 1.31 1.62
CA ALA A 62 18.79 2.34 0.59
C ALA A 62 17.82 3.51 0.83
N ALA A 63 18.29 4.74 0.61
CA ALA A 63 17.50 5.95 0.90
C ALA A 63 16.16 5.96 0.15
N GLU A 64 16.14 5.57 -1.13
CA GLU A 64 14.90 5.49 -1.92
C GLU A 64 13.93 4.44 -1.38
N ALA A 65 14.41 3.30 -0.90
CA ALA A 65 13.56 2.27 -0.31
C ALA A 65 12.95 2.74 1.01
N VAL A 66 13.73 3.44 1.84
CA VAL A 66 13.25 4.02 3.09
C VAL A 66 12.21 5.10 2.81
N ASP A 67 12.51 6.04 1.93
CA ASP A 67 11.63 7.17 1.62
C ASP A 67 10.34 6.72 0.93
N ALA A 68 10.41 5.71 0.05
CA ALA A 68 9.22 5.10 -0.55
C ALA A 68 8.30 4.50 0.52
N CYS A 69 8.84 3.72 1.48
CA CYS A 69 8.06 3.14 2.56
C CYS A 69 7.41 4.23 3.44
N VAL A 70 8.16 5.28 3.77
CA VAL A 70 7.65 6.41 4.58
C VAL A 70 6.54 7.15 3.85
N ALA A 71 6.76 7.53 2.59
CA ALA A 71 5.79 8.28 1.80
C ALA A 71 4.52 7.46 1.53
N PHE A 72 4.65 6.16 1.25
CA PHE A 72 3.51 5.27 1.08
C PHE A 72 2.74 5.06 2.38
N ALA A 73 3.42 4.92 3.52
CA ALA A 73 2.77 4.80 4.83
C ALA A 73 1.90 6.02 5.15
N GLU A 74 2.34 7.23 4.79
CA GLU A 74 1.52 8.44 4.97
C GLU A 74 0.29 8.47 4.07
N ALA A 75 0.43 8.10 2.79
CA ALA A 75 -0.72 7.98 1.88
C ALA A 75 -1.72 6.92 2.38
N LEU A 76 -1.21 5.78 2.85
CA LEU A 76 -2.03 4.72 3.42
C LEU A 76 -2.73 5.19 4.69
N SER A 77 -2.04 5.94 5.56
CA SER A 77 -2.61 6.51 6.77
C SER A 77 -3.72 7.53 6.49
N ASP A 78 -3.57 8.36 5.45
CA ASP A 78 -4.63 9.26 5.01
C ASP A 78 -5.88 8.47 4.56
N ALA A 79 -5.68 7.37 3.82
CA ALA A 79 -6.77 6.51 3.38
C ALA A 79 -7.47 5.79 4.55
N ILE A 80 -6.71 5.32 5.55
CA ILE A 80 -7.23 4.73 6.79
C ILE A 80 -8.12 5.72 7.56
N GLU A 81 -7.75 7.01 7.55
CA GLU A 81 -8.52 8.08 8.19
C GLU A 81 -9.78 8.47 7.41
N GLY A 82 -10.04 7.84 6.26
CA GLY A 82 -11.22 8.09 5.43
C GLY A 82 -11.06 9.29 4.50
N ALA A 83 -9.82 9.73 4.25
CA ALA A 83 -9.57 10.78 3.25
C ALA A 83 -10.01 10.32 1.85
N LYS A 84 -10.45 11.27 1.04
CA LYS A 84 -10.84 10.99 -0.35
C LYS A 84 -9.62 10.59 -1.16
N ARG A 85 -9.82 9.81 -2.23
CA ARG A 85 -8.75 9.43 -3.17
C ARG A 85 -7.91 10.62 -3.65
N SER A 86 -8.53 11.78 -3.91
CA SER A 86 -7.82 13.01 -4.31
C SER A 86 -6.90 13.57 -3.22
N GLU A 87 -7.23 13.38 -1.95
CA GLU A 87 -6.44 13.82 -0.80
C GLU A 87 -5.33 12.82 -0.51
N VAL A 88 -5.61 11.52 -0.59
CA VAL A 88 -4.63 10.44 -0.45
C VAL A 88 -3.53 10.54 -1.52
N LEU A 89 -3.93 10.75 -2.77
CA LEU A 89 -3.04 10.88 -3.93
C LEU A 89 -2.55 12.31 -4.18
N ARG A 90 -2.76 13.26 -3.26
CA ARG A 90 -2.30 14.65 -3.42
C ARG A 90 -0.79 14.73 -3.65
N ASP A 91 -0.33 15.82 -4.26
CA ASP A 91 1.09 16.05 -4.45
C ASP A 91 1.77 16.26 -3.09
N ARG A 92 2.89 15.56 -2.88
CA ARG A 92 3.74 15.70 -1.69
C ARG A 92 5.11 16.16 -2.13
N ILE A 93 5.37 17.45 -1.94
CA ILE A 93 6.65 18.08 -2.29
C ILE A 93 7.55 18.02 -1.06
N GLU A 94 8.28 16.92 -0.94
CA GLU A 94 9.23 16.65 0.15
C GLU A 94 10.61 16.32 -0.44
N PRO A 95 11.71 16.59 0.30
CA PRO A 95 13.06 16.27 -0.14
C PRO A 95 13.34 14.75 -0.01
N LEU A 96 12.63 13.94 -0.80
CA LEU A 96 12.76 12.49 -0.85
C LEU A 96 13.88 12.07 -1.82
N ALA A 97 14.50 10.93 -1.55
CA ALA A 97 15.60 10.40 -2.34
C ALA A 97 15.20 10.06 -3.78
N GLY A 98 16.09 10.42 -4.70
CA GLY A 98 16.06 10.04 -6.11
C GLY A 98 14.69 10.14 -6.78
N ALA A 99 14.19 9.03 -7.31
CA ALA A 99 12.94 9.01 -8.08
C ALA A 99 11.67 9.19 -7.22
N ILE A 100 11.76 9.00 -5.89
CA ILE A 100 10.58 9.01 -5.00
C ILE A 100 9.95 10.40 -4.93
N GLY A 101 10.75 11.47 -4.87
CA GLY A 101 10.26 12.85 -4.84
C GLY A 101 9.35 13.18 -6.02
N PRO A 102 9.82 13.04 -7.27
CA PRO A 102 8.99 13.22 -8.47
C PRO A 102 7.72 12.35 -8.51
N ILE A 103 7.81 11.09 -8.06
CA ILE A 103 6.66 10.18 -8.01
C ILE A 103 5.59 10.69 -7.05
N MET A 104 5.99 11.09 -5.84
CA MET A 104 5.08 11.63 -4.84
C MET A 104 4.57 13.04 -5.20
N ALA A 105 5.33 13.77 -6.03
CA ALA A 105 4.89 15.02 -6.66
C ALA A 105 3.98 14.80 -7.88
N GLY A 106 3.79 13.55 -8.32
CA GLY A 106 2.81 13.21 -9.36
C GLY A 106 3.33 12.93 -10.76
N SER A 107 4.59 12.56 -10.95
CA SER A 107 5.15 12.19 -12.27
C SER A 107 4.31 11.17 -13.04
N TRP A 108 3.61 10.29 -12.31
CA TRP A 108 2.74 9.26 -12.87
C TRP A 108 1.44 9.79 -13.50
N ARG A 109 1.03 11.02 -13.18
CA ARG A 109 -0.22 11.58 -13.69
C ARG A 109 -0.11 11.82 -15.19
N GLY A 110 -1.04 11.25 -15.94
CA GLY A 110 -1.07 11.38 -17.40
C GLY A 110 -0.18 10.39 -18.16
N MET A 111 0.60 9.54 -17.46
CA MET A 111 1.37 8.49 -18.13
C MET A 111 0.45 7.52 -18.89
N HIS A 112 0.87 7.13 -20.10
CA HIS A 112 0.24 6.03 -20.81
C HIS A 112 0.72 4.70 -20.24
N ARG A 113 -0.13 3.68 -20.34
CA ARG A 113 0.13 2.30 -19.87
C ARG A 113 1.49 1.74 -20.30
N ARG A 114 1.98 2.09 -21.50
CA ARG A 114 3.26 1.63 -22.06
C ARG A 114 4.50 2.25 -21.42
N ASP A 115 4.33 3.40 -20.76
CA ASP A 115 5.43 4.16 -20.16
C ASP A 115 5.61 3.77 -18.68
N VAL A 116 4.61 3.11 -18.08
CA VAL A 116 4.65 2.62 -16.70
C VAL A 116 5.49 1.37 -16.62
N ARG A 117 6.46 1.39 -15.70
CA ARG A 117 7.35 0.25 -15.40
C ARG A 117 6.94 -0.39 -14.08
N SER A 118 7.04 -1.71 -14.00
CA SER A 118 6.71 -2.51 -12.81
C SER A 118 7.79 -3.56 -12.60
N SER A 119 9.04 -3.15 -12.38
CA SER A 119 10.15 -4.06 -12.07
C SER A 119 10.40 -4.13 -10.55
N GLY A 120 11.36 -4.96 -10.11
CA GLY A 120 11.78 -5.04 -8.69
C GLY A 120 12.36 -3.74 -8.09
N TYR A 121 12.50 -2.68 -8.89
CA TYR A 121 12.96 -1.40 -8.37
C TYR A 121 11.81 -0.67 -7.66
N VAL A 122 12.00 -0.38 -6.37
CA VAL A 122 10.97 0.23 -5.49
C VAL A 122 10.26 1.45 -6.10
N ALA A 123 10.97 2.31 -6.83
CA ALA A 123 10.36 3.48 -7.45
C ALA A 123 9.39 3.09 -8.58
N HIS A 124 9.74 2.08 -9.39
CA HIS A 124 8.83 1.57 -10.42
C HIS A 124 7.56 0.98 -9.78
N SER A 125 7.70 0.12 -8.76
CA SER A 125 6.54 -0.48 -8.11
C SER A 125 5.64 0.56 -7.42
N LEU A 126 6.24 1.58 -6.79
CA LEU A 126 5.50 2.70 -6.19
C LEU A 126 4.76 3.52 -7.25
N GLU A 127 5.45 3.94 -8.31
CA GLU A 127 4.87 4.73 -9.41
C GLU A 127 3.72 4.00 -10.08
N ALA A 128 3.94 2.73 -10.42
CA ALA A 128 2.94 1.85 -11.00
C ALA A 128 1.70 1.66 -10.11
N SER A 129 1.90 1.60 -8.79
CA SER A 129 0.80 1.44 -7.84
C SER A 129 -0.04 2.70 -7.73
N LEU A 130 0.61 3.87 -7.59
CA LEU A 130 -0.09 5.16 -7.56
C LEU A 130 -0.81 5.43 -8.89
N TRP A 131 -0.19 5.09 -10.02
CA TRP A 131 -0.82 5.16 -11.34
C TRP A 131 -2.07 4.28 -11.42
N SER A 132 -2.00 3.03 -10.93
CA SER A 132 -3.11 2.07 -10.96
C SER A 132 -4.29 2.56 -10.11
N VAL A 133 -4.02 2.98 -8.87
CA VAL A 133 -5.06 3.54 -7.97
C VAL A 133 -5.63 4.86 -8.51
N GLY A 134 -4.79 5.71 -9.11
CA GLY A 134 -5.22 6.99 -9.68
C GLY A 134 -6.12 6.86 -10.91
N ARG A 135 -6.00 5.76 -11.67
CA ARG A 135 -6.82 5.51 -12.87
C ARG A 135 -8.08 4.69 -12.62
N ALA A 136 -8.08 3.86 -11.59
CA ALA A 136 -9.19 2.95 -11.31
C ALA A 136 -10.34 3.62 -10.55
N GLY A 137 -11.58 3.28 -10.89
CA GLY A 137 -12.78 3.71 -10.17
C GLY A 137 -13.12 2.86 -8.94
N ASP A 138 -12.61 1.64 -8.88
CA ASP A 138 -12.84 0.71 -7.77
C ASP A 138 -11.60 -0.16 -7.45
N PHE A 139 -11.72 -0.98 -6.41
CA PHE A 139 -10.65 -1.86 -5.95
C PHE A 139 -10.24 -2.89 -7.00
N LYS A 140 -11.23 -3.50 -7.66
CA LYS A 140 -11.00 -4.59 -8.61
C LYS A 140 -10.25 -4.07 -9.83
N GLU A 141 -10.67 -2.92 -10.36
CA GLU A 141 -10.01 -2.24 -11.46
C GLU A 141 -8.57 -1.85 -11.09
N ALA A 142 -8.34 -1.31 -9.89
CA ALA A 142 -7.00 -0.93 -9.43
C ALA A 142 -6.04 -2.13 -9.42
N VAL A 143 -6.45 -3.22 -8.77
CA VAL A 143 -5.63 -4.43 -8.64
C VAL A 143 -5.42 -5.11 -10.00
N LEU A 144 -6.45 -5.15 -10.87
CA LEU A 144 -6.29 -5.71 -12.21
C LEU A 144 -5.39 -4.85 -13.10
N LEU A 145 -5.45 -3.52 -13.00
CA LEU A 145 -4.54 -2.64 -13.72
C LEU A 145 -3.09 -2.95 -13.33
N ALA A 146 -2.82 -3.00 -12.02
CA ALA A 146 -1.49 -3.30 -11.49
C ALA A 146 -1.00 -4.71 -11.88
N ALA A 147 -1.82 -5.74 -11.68
CA ALA A 147 -1.44 -7.13 -12.00
C ALA A 147 -1.20 -7.35 -13.49
N ASN A 148 -1.91 -6.62 -14.36
CA ASN A 148 -1.70 -6.69 -15.81
C ASN A 148 -0.55 -5.78 -16.29
N LEU A 149 0.20 -5.10 -15.41
CA LEU A 149 1.40 -4.37 -15.79
C LEU A 149 2.50 -5.30 -16.32
N GLY A 150 2.59 -6.50 -15.75
CA GLY A 150 3.61 -7.52 -16.06
C GLY A 150 4.88 -7.33 -15.22
N ASP A 151 5.90 -8.14 -15.51
CA ASP A 151 7.19 -8.14 -14.80
C ASP A 151 7.00 -8.44 -13.29
N ASP A 152 7.23 -7.48 -12.40
CA ASP A 152 7.00 -7.57 -10.95
C ASP A 152 5.53 -7.27 -10.58
N ALA A 153 4.64 -8.07 -11.16
CA ALA A 153 3.20 -7.89 -11.07
C ALA A 153 2.63 -8.20 -9.69
N ASP A 154 3.23 -9.16 -8.97
CA ASP A 154 2.80 -9.56 -7.63
C ASP A 154 3.08 -8.46 -6.60
N THR A 155 4.29 -7.87 -6.59
CA THR A 155 4.59 -6.73 -5.73
C THR A 155 3.74 -5.51 -6.06
N THR A 156 3.61 -5.18 -7.35
CA THR A 156 2.83 -4.00 -7.75
C THR A 156 1.35 -4.16 -7.40
N ALA A 157 0.77 -5.35 -7.60
CA ALA A 157 -0.59 -5.65 -7.19
C ALA A 157 -0.76 -5.66 -5.66
N ALA A 158 0.25 -6.09 -4.90
CA ALA A 158 0.22 -6.08 -3.44
C ALA A 158 0.26 -4.65 -2.85
N ILE A 159 1.12 -3.77 -3.37
CA ILE A 159 1.17 -2.35 -2.98
C ILE A 159 -0.15 -1.66 -3.35
N THR A 160 -0.61 -1.84 -4.58
CA THR A 160 -1.88 -1.31 -5.07
C THR A 160 -3.05 -1.78 -4.22
N GLY A 161 -3.07 -3.07 -3.86
CA GLY A 161 -4.10 -3.69 -3.06
C GLY A 161 -4.22 -3.12 -1.65
N GLN A 162 -3.09 -2.79 -1.01
CA GLN A 162 -3.10 -2.12 0.29
C GLN A 162 -3.75 -0.74 0.21
N LEU A 163 -3.32 0.10 -0.74
CA LEU A 163 -3.84 1.45 -0.85
C LEU A 163 -5.30 1.48 -1.33
N ALA A 164 -5.64 0.67 -2.33
CA ALA A 164 -7.02 0.52 -2.81
C ALA A 164 -7.92 -0.08 -1.72
N GLY A 165 -7.43 -1.06 -0.97
CA GLY A 165 -8.14 -1.64 0.16
C GLY A 165 -8.44 -0.61 1.24
N ALA A 166 -7.50 0.28 1.54
CA ALA A 166 -7.73 1.39 2.46
C ALA A 166 -8.81 2.37 1.96
N LEU A 167 -8.79 2.67 0.66
CA LEU A 167 -9.70 3.63 0.04
C LEU A 167 -11.14 3.10 -0.11
N TYR A 168 -11.28 1.84 -0.50
CA TYR A 168 -12.58 1.24 -0.86
C TYR A 168 -13.14 0.33 0.25
N GLY A 169 -12.35 0.04 1.27
CA GLY A 169 -12.69 -0.83 2.39
C GLY A 169 -12.78 -2.32 2.02
N ALA A 170 -12.98 -3.16 3.03
CA ALA A 170 -13.12 -4.60 2.85
C ALA A 170 -14.38 -4.94 2.05
N SER A 171 -15.46 -4.17 2.25
CA SER A 171 -16.71 -4.35 1.49
C SER A 171 -16.56 -4.03 0.00
N GLY A 172 -15.56 -3.22 -0.38
CA GLY A 172 -15.22 -2.94 -1.78
C GLY A 172 -14.46 -4.06 -2.49
N ILE A 173 -14.01 -5.10 -1.76
CA ILE A 173 -13.27 -6.23 -2.31
C ILE A 173 -14.24 -7.28 -2.85
N PRO A 174 -14.08 -7.77 -4.09
CA PRO A 174 -14.96 -8.82 -4.62
C PRO A 174 -15.01 -10.06 -3.71
N ASP A 175 -16.20 -10.49 -3.28
CA ASP A 175 -16.39 -11.65 -2.41
C ASP A 175 -15.75 -12.93 -2.95
N THR A 176 -15.79 -13.09 -4.29
CA THR A 176 -15.16 -14.21 -4.99
C THR A 176 -13.63 -14.24 -4.85
N TRP A 177 -13.00 -13.10 -4.57
CA TRP A 177 -11.57 -13.02 -4.27
C TRP A 177 -11.31 -13.28 -2.79
N GLN A 178 -12.10 -12.68 -1.90
CA GLN A 178 -11.97 -12.87 -0.44
C GLN A 178 -12.06 -14.35 -0.04
N THR A 179 -12.92 -15.12 -0.71
CA THR A 179 -13.13 -16.56 -0.47
C THR A 179 -12.05 -17.46 -1.07
N LYS A 180 -11.27 -16.96 -2.04
CA LYS A 180 -10.19 -17.73 -2.71
C LYS A 180 -8.81 -17.44 -2.13
N VAL A 181 -8.64 -16.35 -1.38
CA VAL A 181 -7.38 -16.04 -0.69
C VAL A 181 -7.07 -17.14 0.32
N ALA A 182 -5.91 -17.78 0.15
CA ALA A 182 -5.42 -18.76 1.10
C ALA A 182 -5.28 -18.14 2.49
N TRP A 183 -5.71 -18.87 3.52
CA TRP A 183 -5.67 -18.42 4.92
C TRP A 183 -6.44 -17.13 5.21
N SER A 184 -7.47 -16.80 4.41
CA SER A 184 -8.31 -15.61 4.60
C SER A 184 -8.85 -15.49 6.04
N SER A 185 -9.23 -16.60 6.68
CA SER A 185 -9.64 -16.62 8.09
C SER A 185 -8.51 -16.23 9.05
N ARG A 186 -7.32 -16.78 8.88
CA ARG A 186 -6.14 -16.48 9.70
C ARG A 186 -5.68 -15.04 9.52
N ILE A 187 -5.71 -14.53 8.29
CA ILE A 187 -5.39 -13.13 7.98
C ILE A 187 -6.35 -12.21 8.73
N ARG A 188 -7.66 -12.48 8.69
CA ARG A 188 -8.67 -11.73 9.49
C ARG A 188 -8.34 -11.77 10.99
N THR A 189 -8.02 -12.95 11.55
CA THR A 189 -7.68 -13.07 12.98
C THR A 189 -6.41 -12.32 13.37
N MET A 190 -5.34 -12.37 12.56
CA MET A 190 -4.10 -11.62 12.83
C MET A 190 -4.36 -10.12 12.93
N VAL A 191 -5.34 -9.65 12.16
CA VAL A 191 -5.71 -8.25 12.08
C VAL A 191 -6.56 -7.81 13.24
N ASP A 192 -7.52 -8.63 13.65
CA ASP A 192 -8.27 -8.37 14.88
C ASP A 192 -7.30 -8.22 16.07
N GLY A 193 -6.23 -9.04 16.10
CA GLY A 193 -5.19 -8.97 17.13
C GLY A 193 -4.20 -7.80 17.01
N LEU A 194 -4.11 -7.12 15.86
CA LEU A 194 -3.34 -5.88 15.72
C LEU A 194 -4.14 -4.66 16.21
N MET A 195 -5.44 -4.81 16.47
CA MET A 195 -6.33 -3.71 16.88
C MET A 195 -6.66 -3.70 18.38
N THR A 196 -6.23 -4.73 19.11
CA THR A 196 -6.35 -4.89 20.57
C THR A 196 -5.06 -4.55 21.28
#